data_AF-A0A2N5IAU1-F1
#
_entry.id   AF-A0A2N5IAU1-F1
#
_cell.length_a   1.000
_cell.length_b   1.000
_cell.length_c   1.000
_cell.angle_alpha   90.00
_cell.angle_beta   90.00
_cell.angle_gamma   90.00
#
_symmetry.space_group_name_H-M   'P 1'
#
loop_
_entity.id
_entity.type
_entity.pdbx_description
1 polymer ?
#
loop_
_entity_poly.entity_id
_entity_poly.type
_entity_poly.pdbx_seq_one_letter_code
_entity_poly.pdbx_strand_id
1 'polypeptide(L)'
;MEFQAIVFEPGKEGEIKKMTTSDFSTIVGGSYERTYNKHGKSDTTVIVNEEGVLMELPRNRGYHGTFIIVKEPESDESEGYDSFSQEEAKAIKKVLDKKGNYESKNTFLKTFFEEKNVPVTTFQYEKGIHFITLSNYDVIESLLASSDKNFLSQVEEMLRKIDFLNGDVNHFLQHMGNGMAEQIAQSQDNFFNF
;
A
#
# COMPACT_ATOMS: atom_id res chain seq x y z
N MET A 1 -28.93 4.87 3.29
CA MET A 1 -29.06 3.64 2.48
C MET A 1 -27.90 2.72 2.83
N GLU A 2 -28.16 1.43 3.02
CA GLU A 2 -27.12 0.43 3.30
C GLU A 2 -26.64 -0.19 1.99
N PHE A 3 -25.33 -0.39 1.84
CA PHE A 3 -24.70 -0.98 0.66
C PHE A 3 -23.52 -1.88 1.04
N GLN A 4 -23.12 -2.76 0.11
CA GLN A 4 -21.92 -3.59 0.24
C GLN A 4 -20.69 -2.86 -0.26
N ALA A 5 -19.71 -2.69 0.63
CA ALA A 5 -18.41 -2.12 0.34
C ALA A 5 -17.29 -3.10 0.74
N ILE A 6 -16.06 -2.81 0.30
CA ILE A 6 -14.89 -3.60 0.69
C ILE A 6 -13.98 -2.71 1.52
N VAL A 7 -13.66 -3.13 2.75
CA VAL A 7 -12.77 -2.42 3.67
C VAL A 7 -11.41 -3.08 3.66
N PHE A 8 -10.37 -2.29 3.48
CA PHE A 8 -8.98 -2.72 3.53
C PHE A 8 -8.30 -2.05 4.71
N GLU A 9 -8.04 -2.84 5.75
CA GLU A 9 -7.26 -2.42 6.91
C GLU A 9 -5.76 -2.68 6.69
N PRO A 10 -4.86 -1.92 7.36
CA PRO A 10 -3.42 -2.14 7.27
C PRO A 10 -3.02 -3.60 7.51
N GLY A 11 -2.35 -4.21 6.53
CA GLY A 11 -1.81 -5.57 6.62
C GLY A 11 -2.84 -6.71 6.60
N LYS A 12 -4.13 -6.41 6.38
CA LYS A 12 -5.21 -7.41 6.33
C LYS A 12 -5.75 -7.59 4.91
N GLU A 13 -6.37 -8.74 4.68
CA GLU A 13 -7.17 -8.96 3.46
C GLU A 13 -8.42 -8.08 3.48
N GLY A 14 -8.91 -7.70 2.30
CA GLY A 14 -10.13 -6.93 2.15
C GLY A 14 -11.35 -7.65 2.73
N GLU A 15 -12.11 -6.97 3.58
CA GLU A 15 -13.33 -7.49 4.19
C GLU A 15 -14.57 -6.87 3.53
N ILE A 16 -15.49 -7.71 3.07
CA ILE A 16 -16.78 -7.25 2.54
C ILE A 16 -17.69 -6.90 3.72
N LYS A 17 -18.06 -5.64 3.84
CA LYS A 17 -18.96 -5.15 4.90
C LYS A 17 -20.20 -4.51 4.30
N LYS A 18 -21.33 -4.71 4.96
CA LYS A 18 -22.48 -3.83 4.75
C LYS A 18 -22.30 -2.59 5.61
N MET A 19 -22.56 -1.43 5.05
CA MET A 19 -22.40 -0.16 5.73
C MET A 19 -23.26 0.94 5.10
N THR A 20 -23.22 2.11 5.72
CA THR A 20 -23.83 3.37 5.28
C THR A 20 -22.74 4.43 5.12
N THR A 21 -23.06 5.55 4.48
CA THR A 21 -22.11 6.65 4.30
C THR A 21 -21.67 7.29 5.63
N SER A 22 -22.50 7.21 6.68
CA SER A 22 -22.13 7.67 8.03
C SER A 22 -21.07 6.81 8.70
N ASP A 23 -20.83 5.59 8.21
CA ASP A 23 -19.81 4.70 8.79
C ASP A 23 -18.39 5.05 8.30
N PHE A 24 -18.27 5.82 7.20
CA PHE A 24 -17.00 6.09 6.55
C PHE A 24 -15.98 6.72 7.49
N SER A 25 -16.34 7.83 8.15
CA SER A 25 -15.42 8.56 9.04
C SER A 25 -14.94 7.69 10.19
N THR A 26 -15.82 6.83 10.71
CA THR A 26 -15.49 5.90 11.78
C THR A 26 -14.53 4.81 11.31
N ILE A 27 -14.75 4.28 10.10
CA ILE A 27 -13.93 3.19 9.53
C ILE A 27 -12.55 3.69 9.10
N VAL A 28 -12.48 4.84 8.42
CA VAL A 28 -11.20 5.39 7.95
C VAL A 28 -10.44 6.15 9.03
N GLY A 29 -11.10 6.46 10.16
CA GLY A 29 -10.47 7.05 11.33
C GLY A 29 -10.32 8.57 11.27
N GLY A 30 -11.33 9.29 10.77
CA GLY A 30 -11.30 10.75 10.67
C GLY A 30 -12.23 11.31 9.60
N SER A 31 -11.95 12.52 9.15
CA SER A 31 -12.54 13.05 7.91
C SER A 31 -12.14 12.18 6.72
N TYR A 32 -12.91 12.21 5.63
CA TYR A 32 -12.62 11.35 4.48
C TYR A 32 -12.67 12.09 3.14
N GLU A 33 -11.85 11.61 2.21
CA GLU A 33 -11.83 12.05 0.82
C GLU A 33 -12.29 10.94 -0.13
N ARG A 34 -12.78 11.34 -1.30
CA ARG A 34 -13.14 10.45 -2.41
C ARG A 34 -12.06 10.57 -3.48
N THR A 35 -11.45 9.45 -3.83
CA THR A 35 -10.52 9.40 -4.97
C THR A 35 -10.98 8.37 -5.99
N TYR A 36 -10.83 8.72 -7.26
CA TYR A 36 -11.23 7.87 -8.39
C TYR A 36 -10.09 6.92 -8.73
N ASN A 37 -10.43 5.65 -8.90
CA ASN A 37 -9.46 4.67 -9.35
C ASN A 37 -9.13 4.90 -10.84
N LYS A 38 -8.01 5.57 -11.14
CA LYS A 38 -7.51 5.76 -12.52
C LYS A 38 -7.14 4.44 -13.24
N HIS A 39 -7.09 3.32 -12.52
CA HIS A 39 -6.66 2.01 -13.03
C HIS A 39 -7.75 0.91 -12.93
N GLY A 40 -8.97 1.24 -12.49
CA GLY A 40 -10.11 0.34 -12.36
C GLY A 40 -11.28 0.75 -13.24
N LYS A 41 -12.29 -0.13 -13.36
CA LYS A 41 -13.55 0.20 -14.03
C LYS A 41 -14.12 1.52 -13.47
N SER A 42 -14.73 2.32 -14.35
CA SER A 42 -15.20 3.69 -14.09
C SER A 42 -16.32 3.82 -13.04
N ASP A 43 -16.64 2.75 -12.33
CA ASP A 43 -17.76 2.58 -11.41
C ASP A 43 -17.32 2.40 -9.95
N THR A 44 -16.06 2.71 -9.62
CA THR A 44 -15.53 2.54 -8.26
C THR A 44 -14.89 3.80 -7.70
N THR A 45 -15.23 4.09 -6.46
CA THR A 45 -14.63 5.19 -5.67
C THR A 45 -13.92 4.62 -4.46
N VAL A 46 -12.81 5.25 -4.11
CA VAL A 46 -12.05 4.90 -2.92
C VAL A 46 -12.23 6.00 -1.88
N ILE A 47 -12.63 5.57 -0.69
CA ILE A 47 -12.80 6.42 0.48
C ILE A 47 -11.59 6.21 1.39
N VAL A 48 -10.94 7.30 1.76
CA VAL A 48 -9.76 7.32 2.64
C VAL A 48 -9.85 8.44 3.66
N ASN A 49 -9.08 8.34 4.74
CA ASN A 49 -8.85 9.48 5.63
C ASN A 49 -8.20 10.64 4.85
N GLU A 50 -8.52 11.90 5.19
CA GLU A 50 -7.94 13.12 4.60
C GLU A 50 -6.39 13.14 4.66
N GLU A 51 -5.79 12.51 5.68
CA GLU A 51 -4.33 12.39 5.81
C GLU A 51 -3.74 11.26 4.94
N GLY A 52 -4.60 10.39 4.40
CA GLY A 52 -4.26 9.22 3.60
C GLY A 52 -4.10 9.56 2.13
N VAL A 53 -3.02 10.24 1.78
CA VAL A 53 -2.66 10.53 0.38
C VAL A 53 -2.39 9.22 -0.37
N LEU A 54 -3.40 8.69 -1.07
CA LEU A 54 -3.27 7.57 -2.01
C LEU A 54 -2.82 8.11 -3.37
N MET A 55 -1.54 8.45 -3.50
CA MET A 55 -0.94 8.51 -4.84
C MET A 55 -0.71 7.06 -5.30
N GLU A 56 -1.63 6.59 -6.14
CA GLU A 56 -1.59 5.30 -6.87
C GLU A 56 -1.99 4.03 -6.07
N LEU A 57 -3.26 3.64 -6.23
CA LEU A 57 -3.92 2.51 -5.57
C LEU A 57 -3.61 1.05 -5.97
N PRO A 58 -2.55 0.67 -6.72
CA PRO A 58 -2.25 -0.75 -6.86
C PRO A 58 -1.17 -1.31 -5.92
N ARG A 59 -0.28 -0.49 -5.32
CA ARG A 59 0.95 -1.01 -4.66
C ARG A 59 1.00 -0.86 -3.14
N ASN A 60 0.47 0.21 -2.57
CA ASN A 60 0.67 0.53 -1.14
C ASN A 60 -0.62 0.43 -0.32
N ARG A 61 -1.32 -0.70 -0.43
CA ARG A 61 -2.63 -0.89 0.21
C ARG A 61 -2.53 -0.81 1.72
N GLY A 62 -3.32 0.06 2.33
CA GLY A 62 -3.55 0.06 3.77
C GLY A 62 -2.36 0.52 4.61
N TYR A 63 -1.20 0.82 4.02
CA TYR A 63 -0.02 1.24 4.79
C TYR A 63 -0.14 2.66 5.36
N HIS A 64 -1.02 3.47 4.75
CA HIS A 64 -1.31 4.84 5.18
C HIS A 64 -2.65 4.95 5.92
N GLY A 65 -3.29 3.83 6.26
CA GLY A 65 -4.57 3.79 6.97
C GLY A 65 -5.62 2.91 6.29
N THR A 66 -6.77 2.79 6.93
CA THR A 66 -7.91 2.03 6.39
C THR A 66 -8.51 2.75 5.19
N PHE A 67 -8.80 2.02 4.12
CA PHE A 67 -9.55 2.55 2.97
C PHE A 67 -10.74 1.67 2.62
N ILE A 68 -11.74 2.27 1.98
CA ILE A 68 -12.99 1.62 1.59
C ILE A 68 -13.15 1.73 0.08
N ILE A 69 -13.47 0.63 -0.58
CA ILE A 69 -13.90 0.61 -1.97
C ILE A 69 -15.42 0.55 -2.00
N VAL A 70 -16.04 1.47 -2.73
CA VAL A 70 -17.48 1.57 -2.93
C VAL A 70 -17.83 1.61 -4.41
N LYS A 71 -19.03 1.15 -4.76
CA LYS A 71 -19.55 1.19 -6.13
C LYS A 71 -20.32 2.49 -6.35
N GLU A 72 -19.90 3.28 -7.31
CA GLU A 72 -20.66 4.46 -7.74
C GLU A 72 -21.99 4.01 -8.34
N PRO A 73 -23.06 4.77 -8.12
CA PRO A 73 -24.35 4.37 -8.62
C PRO A 73 -24.44 4.44 -10.15
N GLU A 74 -25.28 3.59 -10.73
CA GLU A 74 -25.52 3.58 -12.18
C GLU A 74 -26.23 4.85 -12.72
N SER A 75 -26.83 5.66 -11.85
CA SER A 75 -27.52 6.90 -12.19
C SER A 75 -27.11 8.05 -11.27
N ASP A 76 -26.78 9.19 -11.86
CA ASP A 76 -26.45 10.45 -11.17
C ASP A 76 -27.61 10.98 -10.28
N GLU A 77 -28.84 10.51 -10.52
CA GLU A 77 -30.02 10.89 -9.73
C GLU A 77 -30.20 10.07 -8.45
N SER A 78 -29.40 9.02 -8.26
CA SER A 78 -29.52 8.17 -7.08
C SER A 78 -28.66 8.70 -5.92
N GLU A 79 -29.26 8.70 -4.73
CA GLU A 79 -28.57 9.11 -3.51
C GLU A 79 -27.78 7.92 -2.92
N GLY A 80 -26.45 7.99 -2.94
CA GLY A 80 -25.59 7.07 -2.21
C GLY A 80 -24.71 6.20 -3.10
N TYR A 81 -24.51 4.94 -2.69
CA TYR A 81 -23.64 3.98 -3.35
C TYR A 81 -24.40 2.68 -3.62
N ASP A 82 -24.03 2.03 -4.72
CA ASP A 82 -24.54 0.71 -5.05
C ASP A 82 -23.80 -0.38 -4.28
N SER A 83 -24.44 -1.53 -4.15
CA SER A 83 -23.80 -2.72 -3.59
C SER A 83 -23.02 -3.46 -4.65
N PHE A 84 -21.77 -3.83 -4.35
CA PHE A 84 -21.09 -4.85 -5.15
C PHE A 84 -21.85 -6.18 -5.08
N SER A 85 -22.03 -6.84 -6.23
CA SER A 85 -22.35 -8.27 -6.22
C SER A 85 -21.21 -9.06 -5.58
N GLN A 86 -21.53 -10.28 -5.11
CA GLN A 86 -20.53 -11.18 -4.53
C GLN A 86 -19.37 -11.50 -5.49
N GLU A 87 -19.63 -11.56 -6.79
CA GLU A 87 -18.62 -11.86 -7.80
C GLU A 87 -17.72 -10.66 -8.07
N GLU A 88 -18.30 -9.46 -8.19
CA GLU A 88 -17.53 -8.21 -8.30
C GLU A 88 -16.64 -8.00 -7.08
N ALA A 89 -17.20 -8.16 -5.88
CA ALA A 89 -16.45 -7.96 -4.65
C ALA A 89 -15.27 -8.94 -4.54
N LYS A 90 -15.47 -10.20 -4.91
CA LYS A 90 -14.40 -11.21 -4.97
C LYS A 90 -13.35 -10.88 -6.03
N ALA A 91 -13.75 -10.37 -7.19
CA ALA A 91 -12.81 -9.99 -8.25
C ALA A 91 -11.95 -8.79 -7.84
N ILE A 92 -12.58 -7.75 -7.28
CA ILE A 92 -11.90 -6.58 -6.73
C ILE A 92 -10.97 -7.01 -5.62
N LYS A 93 -11.45 -7.80 -4.64
CA LYS A 93 -10.64 -8.39 -3.58
C LYS A 93 -9.47 -9.18 -4.15
N LYS A 94 -9.65 -10.02 -5.16
CA LYS A 94 -8.54 -10.80 -5.75
C LYS A 94 -7.45 -9.91 -6.37
N VAL A 95 -7.83 -8.82 -7.04
CA VAL A 95 -6.87 -7.84 -7.56
C VAL A 95 -6.22 -7.07 -6.41
N LEU A 96 -7.05 -6.63 -5.44
CA LEU A 96 -6.71 -5.79 -4.30
C LEU A 96 -6.18 -6.52 -3.04
N ASP A 97 -6.09 -7.84 -3.05
CA ASP A 97 -5.44 -8.65 -2.02
C ASP A 97 -4.19 -9.32 -2.53
N LYS A 98 -3.88 -9.17 -3.82
CA LYS A 98 -2.63 -9.67 -4.36
C LYS A 98 -1.49 -8.96 -3.65
N LYS A 99 -1.00 -9.55 -2.55
CA LYS A 99 0.32 -9.27 -1.98
C LYS A 99 1.28 -9.46 -3.14
N GLY A 100 2.14 -8.48 -3.40
CA GLY A 100 3.08 -8.65 -4.49
C GLY A 100 3.91 -9.91 -4.20
N ASN A 101 3.78 -10.89 -5.08
CA ASN A 101 4.53 -12.13 -4.98
C ASN A 101 5.89 -11.82 -5.61
N TYR A 102 6.75 -11.12 -4.87
CA TYR A 102 8.06 -10.74 -5.38
C TYR A 102 8.94 -11.97 -5.33
N GLU A 103 9.06 -12.63 -6.49
CA GLU A 103 10.09 -13.64 -6.67
C GLU A 103 11.46 -12.96 -6.53
N SER A 104 12.13 -13.23 -5.42
CA SER A 104 13.52 -12.82 -5.23
C SER A 104 14.46 -13.83 -5.85
N LYS A 105 15.50 -13.32 -6.53
CA LYS A 105 16.63 -14.12 -6.99
C LYS A 105 17.53 -14.59 -5.83
N ASN A 106 17.35 -14.01 -4.64
CA ASN A 106 17.97 -14.46 -3.40
C ASN A 106 16.92 -15.18 -2.54
N THR A 107 17.05 -16.50 -2.41
CA THR A 107 16.14 -17.35 -1.64
C THR A 107 16.17 -17.05 -0.15
N PHE A 108 17.33 -16.67 0.41
CA PHE A 108 17.44 -16.30 1.82
C PHE A 108 16.58 -15.07 2.14
N LEU A 109 16.66 -13.99 1.35
CA LEU A 109 15.88 -12.78 1.60
C LEU A 109 14.37 -13.06 1.56
N LYS A 110 13.94 -13.88 0.59
CA LYS A 110 12.54 -14.31 0.48
C LYS A 110 12.10 -15.01 1.76
N THR A 111 12.80 -16.07 2.15
CA THR A 111 12.48 -16.84 3.37
C THR A 111 12.56 -15.98 4.62
N PHE A 112 13.57 -15.12 4.73
CA PHE A 112 13.75 -14.23 5.88
C PHE A 112 12.52 -13.33 6.09
N PHE A 113 12.05 -12.63 5.05
CA PHE A 113 10.89 -11.75 5.17
C PHE A 113 9.54 -12.49 5.21
N GLU A 114 9.46 -13.72 4.70
CA GLU A 114 8.26 -14.58 4.86
C GLU A 114 8.12 -15.11 6.29
N GLU A 115 9.22 -15.49 6.93
CA GLU A 115 9.23 -16.04 8.28
C GLU A 115 9.24 -14.96 9.37
N LYS A 116 9.88 -13.81 9.09
CA LYS A 116 9.89 -12.68 10.00
C LYS A 116 8.59 -11.92 9.90
N ASN A 117 7.81 -11.97 10.98
CA ASN A 117 6.65 -11.12 11.16
C ASN A 117 7.10 -9.68 11.51
N VAL A 118 7.76 -9.01 10.56
CA VAL A 118 8.27 -7.64 10.74
C VAL A 118 7.08 -6.70 10.92
N PRO A 119 6.98 -5.94 12.03
CA PRO A 119 5.89 -5.01 12.24
C PRO A 119 5.85 -3.96 11.13
N VAL A 120 4.67 -3.73 10.57
CA VAL A 120 4.44 -2.73 9.53
C VAL A 120 4.86 -1.36 10.05
N THR A 121 5.71 -0.67 9.31
CA THR A 121 6.18 0.67 9.65
C THR A 121 6.23 1.53 8.40
N THR A 122 5.84 2.80 8.55
CA THR A 122 5.89 3.80 7.48
C THR A 122 6.98 4.80 7.79
N PHE A 123 7.75 5.15 6.77
CA PHE A 123 8.86 6.09 6.81
C PHE A 123 8.52 7.31 5.97
N GLN A 124 8.87 8.49 6.48
CA GLN A 124 8.68 9.76 5.79
C GLN A 124 10.04 10.35 5.47
N TYR A 125 10.21 10.81 4.23
CA TYR A 125 11.45 11.40 3.74
C TYR A 125 11.16 12.74 3.07
N GLU A 126 11.90 13.75 3.48
CA GLU A 126 11.92 15.06 2.82
C GLU A 126 13.10 15.10 1.84
N LYS A 127 12.80 15.35 0.56
CA LYS A 127 13.77 15.40 -0.55
C LYS A 127 13.56 16.65 -1.38
N GLY A 128 14.18 17.75 -0.94
CA GLY A 128 13.97 19.06 -1.55
C GLY A 128 12.53 19.52 -1.35
N ILE A 129 11.76 19.67 -2.44
CA ILE A 129 10.33 20.02 -2.38
C ILE A 129 9.42 18.80 -2.24
N HIS A 130 9.96 17.59 -2.37
CA HIS A 130 9.18 16.37 -2.39
C HIS A 130 9.06 15.79 -0.98
N PHE A 131 7.82 15.45 -0.61
CA PHE A 131 7.52 14.66 0.58
C PHE A 131 7.17 13.24 0.15
N ILE A 132 8.02 12.29 0.50
CA ILE A 132 7.92 10.90 0.04
C ILE A 132 7.67 10.00 1.25
N THR A 133 6.58 9.25 1.18
CA THR A 133 6.22 8.28 2.21
C THR A 133 6.41 6.87 1.64
N LEU A 134 7.18 6.03 2.32
CA LEU A 134 7.39 4.63 1.96
C LEU A 134 7.10 3.71 3.14
N SER A 135 6.44 2.58 2.90
CA SER A 135 6.32 1.52 3.88
C SER A 135 7.57 0.64 3.90
N ASN A 136 7.80 -0.06 5.02
CA ASN A 136 8.84 -1.11 5.09
C ASN A 136 8.60 -2.24 4.07
N TYR A 137 7.35 -2.50 3.68
CA TYR A 137 7.04 -3.40 2.58
C TYR A 137 7.55 -2.86 1.25
N ASP A 138 7.31 -1.59 0.91
CA ASP A 138 7.78 -1.01 -0.37
C ASP A 138 9.29 -1.23 -0.54
N VAL A 139 10.03 -1.09 0.56
CA VAL A 139 11.47 -1.37 0.62
C VAL A 139 11.76 -2.85 0.41
N ILE A 140 11.08 -3.75 1.13
CA ILE A 140 11.24 -5.21 0.97
C ILE A 140 10.93 -5.63 -0.47
N GLU A 141 9.85 -5.12 -1.06
CA GLU A 141 9.44 -5.40 -2.43
C GLU A 141 10.53 -4.98 -3.43
N SER A 142 11.10 -3.78 -3.26
CA SER A 142 12.22 -3.30 -4.07
C SER A 142 13.48 -4.17 -3.91
N LEU A 143 13.79 -4.60 -2.68
CA LEU A 143 14.90 -5.51 -2.42
C LEU A 143 14.69 -6.87 -3.11
N LEU A 144 13.51 -7.47 -2.97
CA LEU A 144 13.18 -8.76 -3.59
C LEU A 144 13.16 -8.66 -5.12
N ALA A 145 12.74 -7.52 -5.68
CA ALA A 145 12.74 -7.29 -7.13
C ALA A 145 14.14 -7.04 -7.72
N SER A 146 15.15 -6.72 -6.90
CA SER A 146 16.50 -6.40 -7.37
C SER A 146 17.17 -7.60 -8.03
N SER A 147 17.97 -7.33 -9.07
CA SER A 147 18.77 -8.33 -9.77
C SER A 147 20.27 -8.27 -9.46
N ASP A 148 20.72 -7.29 -8.69
CA ASP A 148 22.14 -7.11 -8.36
C ASP A 148 22.55 -8.07 -7.24
N LYS A 149 23.27 -9.14 -7.60
CA LYS A 149 23.71 -10.17 -6.66
C LYS A 149 24.66 -9.65 -5.58
N ASN A 150 25.53 -8.69 -5.91
CA ASN A 150 26.50 -8.18 -4.94
C ASN A 150 25.78 -7.35 -3.88
N PHE A 151 24.87 -6.49 -4.33
CA PHE A 151 23.99 -5.74 -3.45
C PHE A 151 23.14 -6.67 -2.56
N LEU A 152 22.49 -7.68 -3.13
CA LEU A 152 21.68 -8.63 -2.38
C LEU A 152 22.49 -9.42 -1.34
N SER A 153 23.75 -9.76 -1.65
CA SER A 153 24.65 -10.43 -0.70
C SER A 153 24.97 -9.54 0.51
N GLN A 154 25.20 -8.24 0.28
CA GLN A 154 25.45 -7.29 1.38
C GLN A 154 24.21 -7.09 2.26
N VAL A 155 23.03 -7.02 1.64
CA VAL A 155 21.74 -6.95 2.35
C VAL A 155 21.54 -8.19 3.20
N GLU A 156 21.79 -9.39 2.65
CA GLU A 156 21.71 -10.65 3.38
C GLU A 156 22.67 -10.68 4.59
N GLU A 157 23.94 -10.32 4.41
CA GLU A 157 24.91 -10.27 5.51
C GLU A 157 24.47 -9.31 6.63
N MET A 158 23.91 -8.16 6.26
CA MET A 158 23.41 -7.20 7.23
C MET A 158 22.20 -7.75 8.00
N LEU A 159 21.22 -8.33 7.29
CA LEU A 159 20.05 -8.93 7.93
C LEU A 159 20.41 -10.08 8.87
N ARG A 160 21.38 -10.92 8.50
CA ARG A 160 21.90 -11.98 9.39
C ARG A 160 22.50 -11.41 10.67
N LYS A 161 23.25 -10.30 10.57
CA LYS A 161 23.83 -9.62 11.76
C LYS A 161 22.74 -9.02 12.64
N ILE A 162 21.76 -8.35 12.04
CA ILE A 162 20.61 -7.78 12.76
C ILE A 162 19.86 -8.88 13.50
N ASP A 163 19.55 -9.98 12.81
CA ASP A 163 18.83 -11.11 13.37
C ASP A 163 19.60 -11.77 14.53
N PHE A 164 20.90 -12.02 14.35
CA PHE A 164 21.76 -12.58 15.40
C PHE A 164 21.80 -11.70 16.65
N LEU A 165 21.73 -10.38 16.49
CA LEU A 165 21.74 -9.41 17.59
C LEU A 165 20.33 -9.11 18.14
N ASN A 166 19.28 -9.79 17.65
CA ASN A 166 17.88 -9.46 17.92
C ASN A 166 17.56 -7.97 17.68
N GLY A 167 18.19 -7.38 16.67
CA GLY A 167 18.02 -5.97 16.31
C GLY A 167 16.70 -5.72 15.57
N ASP A 168 16.29 -4.46 15.56
CA ASP A 168 15.12 -4.02 14.80
C ASP A 168 15.44 -3.90 13.30
N VAL A 169 14.81 -4.75 12.50
CA VAL A 169 14.92 -4.76 11.04
C VAL A 169 14.39 -3.47 10.41
N ASN A 170 13.39 -2.81 11.02
CA ASN A 170 12.81 -1.58 10.48
C ASN A 170 13.81 -0.44 10.41
N HIS A 171 14.76 -0.34 11.36
CA HIS A 171 15.80 0.68 11.29
C HIS A 171 16.70 0.51 10.06
N PHE A 172 17.02 -0.73 9.70
CA PHE A 172 17.75 -1.03 8.46
C PHE A 172 16.90 -0.74 7.22
N LEU A 173 15.63 -1.14 7.21
CA LEU A 173 14.72 -0.87 6.09
C LEU A 173 14.48 0.64 5.89
N GLN A 174 14.45 1.44 6.96
CA GLN A 174 14.39 2.90 6.87
C GLN A 174 15.64 3.47 6.20
N HIS A 175 16.82 2.97 6.54
CA HIS A 175 18.05 3.40 5.87
C HIS A 175 18.01 3.09 4.37
N MET A 176 17.55 1.89 4.00
CA MET A 176 17.37 1.50 2.60
C MET A 176 16.31 2.35 1.88
N GLY A 177 15.19 2.64 2.54
CA GLY A 177 14.10 3.46 2.00
C GLY A 177 14.53 4.90 1.70
N ASN A 178 15.48 5.46 2.45
CA ASN A 178 16.04 6.79 2.14
C ASN A 178 16.69 6.85 0.75
N GLY A 179 17.38 5.78 0.34
CA GLY A 179 17.97 5.68 -1.00
C GLY A 179 16.90 5.58 -2.10
N MET A 180 15.81 4.85 -1.83
CA MET A 180 14.67 4.79 -2.75
C MET A 180 13.95 6.13 -2.88
N ALA A 181 13.74 6.83 -1.77
CA ALA A 181 13.13 8.16 -1.78
C ALA A 181 13.95 9.16 -2.60
N GLU A 182 15.29 9.09 -2.54
CA GLU A 182 16.17 9.89 -3.38
C GLU A 182 15.93 9.65 -4.88
N GLN A 183 15.82 8.39 -5.30
CA GLN A 183 15.56 8.03 -6.70
C GLN A 183 14.18 8.49 -7.17
N ILE A 184 13.17 8.39 -6.30
CA ILE A 184 11.80 8.85 -6.58
C ILE A 184 11.80 10.37 -6.77
N ALA A 185 12.43 11.12 -5.86
CA ALA A 185 12.52 12.58 -5.95
C ALA A 185 13.18 13.02 -7.26
N GLN A 186 14.33 12.42 -7.61
CA GLN A 186 15.03 12.72 -8.87
C GLN A 186 14.17 12.41 -10.11
N SER A 187 13.39 11.33 -10.06
CA SER A 187 12.49 10.96 -11.15
C SER A 187 11.35 11.97 -11.32
N GLN A 188 10.83 12.51 -10.22
CA GLN A 188 9.80 13.55 -10.23
C GLN A 188 10.36 14.88 -10.76
N ASP A 189 11.54 15.29 -10.33
CA ASP A 189 12.21 16.50 -10.84
C ASP A 189 12.43 16.45 -12.37
N ASN A 190 12.83 15.29 -12.89
CA ASN A 190 13.02 15.09 -14.33
C ASN A 190 11.71 15.20 -15.13
N PHE A 191 10.56 14.89 -14.53
CA PHE A 191 9.26 14.96 -15.19
C PHE A 191 8.78 16.41 -15.38
N PHE A 192 9.13 17.33 -14.46
CA PHE A 192 8.71 18.74 -14.52
C PHE A 192 9.62 19.64 -15.39
N ASN A 193 10.67 19.08 -15.99
CA ASN A 193 11.63 19.81 -16.83
C ASN A 193 11.37 19.69 -18.35
N PHE A 194 10.17 19.25 -18.76
CA PHE A 194 9.71 19.19 -20.15
C PHE A 194 8.49 20.10 -20.37
#